data_AF-A0A7C7NXC5-F1
#
_entry.id   AF-A0A7C7NXC5-F1
#
_cell.length_a   1.000
_cell.length_b   1.000
_cell.length_c   1.000
_cell.angle_alpha   90.00
_cell.angle_beta   90.00
_cell.angle_gamma   90.00
#
_symmetry.space_group_name_H-M   'P 1'
#
loop_
_entity.id
_entity.type
_entity.pdbx_description
1 polymer ?
#
loop_
_entity_poly.entity_id
_entity_poly.type
_entity_poly.pdbx_seq_one_letter_code
_entity_poly.pdbx_strand_id
1 'polypeptide(L)'
;MKKLALSSAVAGLLASSLSGANIVASKVEHSLKDISPLSPLWYEAKLVVIPVYPQTTIKLNDKIANELNSHNGSKNIKVKALYNDKEIAFLIKWKDKTLSIQKGYRSDSFGDGVAVQFPVNYSNPDKLPYIGMGSEGREVLIHLQKAAPNTYEPNGHGDVAHQVNRHNTNYFGEDLAKFDSEVKDIAVVDYERTFISAGFRSMTEVKDGSVDSNMEMMYNITKGCWKSTLSRPLKDEYLNLDSPAFPVAFAVWDGDKRNRDGLKLLSGWNSVQLEGREGGDKLVSALNDEVKGDVANGKVQFQTNCAACHNTKDFNMAPPYMAPNLSNIGGQATVGYLVESIKEPNAVVVPGYNRNAHKNTPWYNLENGKRVSAMPPFNWLDDKTLNDIVAYLKTLKADEEK
;
A
#
# COMPACT_ATOMS: atom_id res chain seq x y z
N MET A 1 46.34 0.68 32.83
CA MET A 1 45.43 0.32 31.73
C MET A 1 44.32 -0.56 32.27
N LYS A 2 43.14 0.01 32.59
CA LYS A 2 41.93 -0.74 32.97
C LYS A 2 40.97 -0.65 31.79
N LYS A 3 40.71 -1.77 31.10
CA LYS A 3 39.69 -1.87 30.05
C LYS A 3 38.32 -2.00 30.72
N LEU A 4 37.47 -0.99 30.58
CA LEU A 4 36.04 -1.13 30.82
C LEU A 4 35.44 -1.95 29.66
N ALA A 5 34.87 -3.10 29.97
CA ALA A 5 33.97 -3.80 29.07
C ALA A 5 32.58 -3.18 29.21
N LEU A 6 32.14 -2.43 28.19
CA LEU A 6 30.73 -2.07 28.05
C LEU A 6 29.98 -3.32 27.57
N SER A 7 29.13 -3.89 28.42
CA SER A 7 28.14 -4.86 27.97
C SER A 7 27.02 -4.10 27.25
N SER A 8 27.01 -4.15 25.94
CA SER A 8 25.86 -3.78 25.12
C SER A 8 24.78 -4.84 25.32
N ALA A 9 23.80 -4.56 26.18
CA ALA A 9 22.55 -5.29 26.22
C ALA A 9 21.76 -4.94 24.95
N VAL A 10 21.82 -5.82 23.95
CA VAL A 10 20.89 -5.80 22.84
C VAL A 10 19.55 -6.26 23.40
N ALA A 11 18.64 -5.31 23.65
CA ALA A 11 17.24 -5.64 23.88
C ALA A 11 16.73 -6.30 22.59
N GLY A 12 16.53 -7.61 22.63
CA GLY A 12 15.88 -8.33 21.56
C GLY A 12 14.47 -7.75 21.37
N LEU A 13 14.16 -7.29 20.17
CA LEU A 13 12.77 -7.04 19.78
C LEU A 13 12.05 -8.38 19.85
N LEU A 14 11.26 -8.59 20.89
CA LEU A 14 10.13 -9.49 20.79
C LEU A 14 9.27 -8.97 19.65
N ALA A 15 9.08 -9.79 18.62
CA ALA A 15 8.19 -9.49 17.51
C ALA A 15 6.77 -9.36 18.08
N SER A 16 6.38 -8.16 18.47
CA SER A 16 5.04 -7.85 18.93
C SER A 16 4.05 -8.17 17.80
N SER A 17 3.02 -8.94 18.12
CA SER A 17 2.00 -9.42 17.18
C SER A 17 1.03 -8.32 16.71
N LEU A 18 1.42 -7.05 16.87
CA LEU A 18 0.62 -5.88 16.54
C LEU A 18 0.06 -5.98 15.11
N SER A 19 -1.21 -5.61 15.02
CA SER A 19 -2.05 -5.72 13.84
C SER A 19 -1.84 -4.55 12.87
N GLY A 20 -1.31 -3.42 13.36
CA GLY A 20 -0.99 -2.17 12.67
C GLY A 20 -0.09 -1.28 13.55
N ALA A 21 0.35 -0.13 13.01
CA ALA A 21 1.10 0.88 13.76
C ALA A 21 0.23 2.11 14.09
N ASN A 22 0.54 2.80 15.19
CA ASN A 22 -0.09 4.07 15.55
C ASN A 22 0.79 5.28 15.18
N ILE A 23 0.36 6.05 14.18
CA ILE A 23 0.99 7.29 13.74
C ILE A 23 0.34 8.47 14.47
N VAL A 24 1.12 9.22 15.24
CA VAL A 24 0.63 10.46 15.86
C VAL A 24 1.04 11.65 14.98
N ALA A 25 0.07 12.24 14.28
CA ALA A 25 0.29 13.42 13.47
C ALA A 25 0.46 14.63 14.39
N SER A 26 1.64 15.27 14.32
CA SER A 26 1.97 16.40 15.21
C SER A 26 1.28 17.68 14.71
N LYS A 27 0.69 18.47 15.61
CA LYS A 27 -0.01 19.70 15.22
C LYS A 27 1.00 20.80 14.86
N VAL A 28 0.74 21.54 13.78
CA VAL A 28 1.51 22.73 13.38
C VAL A 28 0.59 23.89 13.00
N GLU A 29 1.10 25.11 13.10
CA GLU A 29 0.40 26.33 12.71
C GLU A 29 0.65 26.75 11.25
N HIS A 30 1.67 26.17 10.61
CA HIS A 30 2.07 26.52 9.25
C HIS A 30 1.24 25.77 8.20
N SER A 31 1.14 26.35 7.01
CA SER A 31 0.63 25.65 5.83
C SER A 31 1.47 24.40 5.54
N LEU A 32 0.77 23.32 5.19
CA LEU A 32 1.36 22.05 4.78
C LEU A 32 1.20 21.81 3.28
N LYS A 33 0.49 22.68 2.55
CA LYS A 33 0.40 22.62 1.09
C LYS A 33 1.78 22.55 0.45
N ASP A 34 1.97 21.59 -0.45
CA ASP A 34 3.20 21.37 -1.23
C ASP A 34 4.45 21.23 -0.36
N ILE A 35 4.32 20.66 0.85
CA ILE A 35 5.44 20.54 1.77
C ILE A 35 6.55 19.64 1.20
N SER A 36 7.76 20.21 1.08
CA SER A 36 8.92 19.46 0.60
C SER A 36 9.42 18.41 1.59
N PRO A 37 9.98 17.27 1.14
CA PRO A 37 10.63 16.28 2.01
C PRO A 37 11.93 16.78 2.68
N LEU A 38 12.39 18.00 2.37
CA LEU A 38 13.48 18.70 3.07
C LEU A 38 13.00 19.74 4.11
N SER A 39 11.69 19.96 4.23
CA SER A 39 11.14 20.97 5.14
C SER A 39 11.63 20.77 6.59
N PRO A 40 12.04 21.84 7.29
CA PRO A 40 12.45 21.76 8.69
C PRO A 40 11.27 21.41 9.63
N LEU A 41 10.01 21.59 9.20
CA LEU A 41 8.83 21.22 9.99
C LEU A 41 8.81 19.74 10.38
N TRP A 42 9.49 18.89 9.60
CA TRP A 42 9.60 17.46 9.89
C TRP A 42 10.50 17.12 11.09
N TYR A 43 11.29 18.06 11.63
CA TYR A 43 12.29 17.74 12.66
C TYR A 43 11.65 17.28 13.96
N GLU A 44 10.63 18.00 14.43
CA GLU A 44 9.91 17.70 15.68
C GLU A 44 8.81 16.63 15.51
N ALA A 45 8.44 16.29 14.27
CA ALA A 45 7.40 15.30 14.02
C ALA A 45 7.83 13.89 14.48
N LYS A 46 6.91 13.19 15.14
CA LYS A 46 7.13 11.83 15.67
C LYS A 46 7.38 10.83 14.55
N LEU A 47 8.44 10.04 14.69
CA LEU A 47 8.82 9.00 13.73
C LEU A 47 8.20 7.65 14.12
N VAL A 48 7.52 7.01 13.16
CA VAL A 48 7.02 5.65 13.28
C VAL A 48 7.67 4.77 12.22
N VAL A 49 8.05 3.55 12.61
CA VAL A 49 8.57 2.53 11.68
C VAL A 49 7.43 1.58 11.35
N ILE A 50 7.16 1.39 10.07
CA ILE A 50 6.04 0.57 9.58
C ILE A 50 6.61 -0.54 8.69
N PRO A 51 6.31 -1.81 8.98
CA PRO A 51 6.68 -2.89 8.09
C PRO A 51 5.78 -2.90 6.85
N VAL A 52 6.39 -3.12 5.69
CA VAL A 52 5.72 -3.37 4.41
C VAL A 52 6.05 -4.78 3.94
N TYR A 53 5.03 -5.53 3.55
CA TYR A 53 5.12 -6.96 3.24
C TYR A 53 4.92 -7.21 1.75
N PRO A 54 5.54 -8.25 1.18
CA PRO A 54 5.31 -8.62 -0.22
C PRO A 54 3.84 -8.93 -0.49
N GLN A 55 3.27 -8.24 -1.48
CA GLN A 55 1.95 -8.58 -1.98
C GLN A 55 2.03 -9.84 -2.84
N THR A 56 1.55 -10.97 -2.30
CA THR A 56 1.53 -12.28 -2.97
C THR A 56 0.17 -12.64 -3.56
N THR A 57 -0.77 -11.69 -3.52
CA THR A 57 -2.16 -11.88 -3.92
C THR A 57 -2.35 -11.92 -5.43
N ILE A 58 -1.44 -11.28 -6.17
CA ILE A 58 -1.40 -11.28 -7.63
C ILE A 58 -0.07 -11.86 -8.08
N LYS A 59 -0.12 -12.77 -9.06
CA LYS A 59 1.07 -13.23 -9.79
C LYS A 59 1.06 -12.71 -11.21
N LEU A 60 2.19 -12.17 -11.63
CA LEU A 60 2.35 -11.56 -12.94
C LEU A 60 2.66 -12.61 -14.00
N ASN A 61 2.30 -12.33 -15.25
CA ASN A 61 2.76 -13.10 -16.41
C ASN A 61 4.15 -12.59 -16.88
N ASP A 62 5.08 -12.47 -15.93
CA ASP A 62 6.45 -11.99 -16.14
C ASP A 62 7.38 -12.90 -15.32
N LYS A 63 8.07 -13.82 -16.01
CA LYS A 63 8.92 -14.82 -15.37
C LYS A 63 10.07 -14.17 -14.60
N ILE A 64 10.72 -13.17 -15.18
CA ILE A 64 11.90 -12.50 -14.59
C ILE A 64 11.47 -11.75 -13.32
N ALA A 65 10.38 -10.97 -13.39
CA ALA A 65 9.88 -10.27 -12.22
C ALA A 65 9.46 -11.25 -11.11
N ASN A 66 8.81 -12.36 -11.44
CA ASN A 66 8.43 -13.37 -10.44
C ASN A 66 9.66 -14.02 -9.77
N GLU A 67 10.73 -14.30 -10.52
CA GLU A 67 11.98 -14.88 -10.00
C GLU A 67 12.74 -13.90 -9.10
N LEU A 68 12.84 -12.62 -9.48
CA LEU A 68 13.49 -11.58 -8.67
C LEU A 68 12.80 -11.33 -7.33
N ASN A 69 11.51 -11.67 -7.21
CA ASN A 69 10.69 -11.36 -6.03
C ASN A 69 10.27 -12.61 -5.24
N SER A 70 10.68 -13.83 -5.63
CA SER A 70 10.25 -15.08 -5.00
C SER A 70 10.69 -15.24 -3.55
N HIS A 71 11.72 -14.51 -3.14
CA HIS A 71 12.31 -14.55 -1.80
C HIS A 71 12.31 -13.19 -1.11
N ASN A 72 11.43 -12.27 -1.52
CA ASN A 72 11.33 -10.98 -0.85
C ASN A 72 10.89 -11.15 0.60
N GLY A 73 11.64 -10.52 1.50
CA GLY A 73 11.24 -10.31 2.88
C GLY A 73 10.34 -9.07 3.03
N SER A 74 9.92 -8.81 4.26
CA SER A 74 9.39 -7.50 4.63
C SER A 74 10.52 -6.46 4.63
N LYS A 75 10.18 -5.21 4.32
CA LYS A 75 11.06 -4.05 4.51
C LYS A 75 10.40 -3.09 5.50
N ASN A 76 11.18 -2.18 6.06
CA ASN A 76 10.68 -1.14 6.95
C ASN A 76 10.67 0.22 6.24
N ILE A 77 9.53 0.92 6.31
CA ILE A 77 9.41 2.34 5.96
C ILE A 77 9.37 3.18 7.23
N LYS A 78 9.79 4.44 7.10
CA LYS A 78 9.82 5.44 8.15
C LYS A 78 8.80 6.52 7.82
N VAL A 79 7.82 6.70 8.69
CA VAL A 79 6.71 7.64 8.48
C VAL A 79 6.72 8.70 9.57
N LYS A 80 6.57 9.95 9.18
CA LYS A 80 6.19 11.08 10.05
C LYS A 80 4.92 11.70 9.52
N ALA A 81 4.10 12.28 10.39
CA ALA A 81 2.89 12.99 9.99
C ALA A 81 2.79 14.34 10.70
N LEU A 82 2.31 15.34 9.97
CA LEU A 82 2.03 16.70 10.43
C LEU A 82 0.61 17.07 10.04
N TYR A 83 -0.09 17.82 10.87
CA TYR A 83 -1.41 18.34 10.51
C TYR A 83 -1.63 19.75 11.06
N ASN A 84 -2.50 20.50 10.39
CA ASN A 84 -3.09 21.75 10.91
C ASN A 84 -4.62 21.64 10.83
N ASP A 85 -5.35 22.72 11.06
CA ASP A 85 -6.83 22.66 11.07
C ASP A 85 -7.44 22.45 9.66
N LYS A 86 -6.63 22.48 8.60
CA LYS A 86 -7.06 22.38 7.19
C LYS A 86 -6.42 21.24 6.43
N GLU A 87 -5.20 20.85 6.78
CA GLU A 87 -4.32 20.01 5.95
C GLU A 87 -3.62 18.93 6.78
N ILE A 88 -3.26 17.85 6.09
CA ILE A 88 -2.47 16.74 6.61
C ILE A 88 -1.31 16.49 5.65
N ALA A 89 -0.15 16.17 6.20
CA ALA A 89 1.00 15.74 5.43
C ALA A 89 1.71 14.53 6.03
N PHE A 90 2.25 13.69 5.15
CA PHE A 90 3.06 12.53 5.49
C PHE A 90 4.44 12.66 4.88
N LEU A 91 5.49 12.33 5.64
CA LEU A 91 6.84 12.09 5.12
C LEU A 91 7.12 10.60 5.19
N ILE A 92 7.35 9.97 4.05
CA ILE A 92 7.67 8.55 3.91
C ILE A 92 9.12 8.42 3.48
N LYS A 93 9.87 7.54 4.16
CA LYS A 93 11.27 7.25 3.83
C LYS A 93 11.51 5.74 3.82
N TRP A 94 12.12 5.23 2.77
CA TRP A 94 12.50 3.82 2.66
C TRP A 94 13.91 3.67 2.10
N LYS A 95 14.57 2.58 2.45
CA LYS A 95 15.88 2.23 1.89
C LYS A 95 15.67 1.58 0.53
N ASP A 96 16.45 2.03 -0.44
CA ASP A 96 16.59 1.44 -1.76
C ASP A 96 18.02 1.73 -2.22
N LYS A 97 18.77 0.69 -2.60
CA LYS A 97 20.16 0.89 -3.04
C LYS A 97 20.22 1.43 -4.46
N THR A 98 19.11 1.38 -5.19
CA THR A 98 19.01 1.77 -6.58
C THR A 98 18.20 3.04 -6.73
N LEU A 99 18.60 3.84 -7.72
CA LEU A 99 17.77 4.92 -8.26
C LEU A 99 17.15 4.36 -9.54
N SER A 100 16.03 3.67 -9.41
CA SER A 100 15.35 3.10 -10.56
C SER A 100 14.36 4.12 -11.12
N ILE A 101 14.68 4.62 -12.31
CA ILE A 101 13.82 5.56 -13.06
C ILE A 101 13.31 4.80 -14.28
N GLN A 102 11.98 4.84 -14.50
CA GLN A 102 11.40 4.31 -15.72
C GLN A 102 12.01 5.02 -16.94
N LYS A 103 12.38 4.28 -17.99
CA LYS A 103 13.02 4.87 -19.18
C LYS A 103 12.09 4.76 -20.38
N GLY A 104 11.69 5.89 -20.96
CA GLY A 104 10.77 5.92 -22.10
C GLY A 104 11.23 5.14 -23.34
N TYR A 105 12.53 4.87 -23.47
CA TYR A 105 13.11 4.12 -24.59
C TYR A 105 13.25 2.60 -24.34
N ARG A 106 12.84 2.08 -23.17
CA ARG A 106 12.80 0.64 -22.87
C ARG A 106 11.51 0.24 -22.19
N SER A 107 10.85 -0.79 -22.72
CA SER A 107 9.61 -1.33 -22.17
C SER A 107 9.80 -2.22 -20.93
N ASP A 108 11.04 -2.58 -20.59
CA ASP A 108 11.37 -3.45 -19.45
C ASP A 108 12.09 -2.72 -18.30
N SER A 109 12.01 -1.38 -18.31
CA SER A 109 12.50 -0.53 -17.22
C SER A 109 11.35 -0.01 -16.38
N PHE A 110 11.47 -0.13 -15.06
CA PHE A 110 10.44 0.26 -14.11
C PHE A 110 11.02 1.28 -13.12
N GLY A 111 10.19 2.25 -12.74
CA GLY A 111 10.56 3.26 -11.76
C GLY A 111 10.26 2.77 -10.35
N ASP A 112 11.05 3.25 -9.39
CA ASP A 112 10.67 3.20 -7.98
C ASP A 112 9.38 4.00 -7.78
N GLY A 113 8.63 3.68 -6.73
CA GLY A 113 7.40 4.40 -6.45
C GLY A 113 6.90 4.22 -5.04
N VAL A 114 5.98 5.08 -4.66
CA VAL A 114 5.31 5.07 -3.36
C VAL A 114 3.86 5.45 -3.54
N ALA A 115 2.99 4.84 -2.74
CA ALA A 115 1.59 5.21 -2.66
C ALA A 115 1.14 5.32 -1.21
N VAL A 116 0.21 6.23 -0.98
CA VAL A 116 -0.52 6.38 0.27
C VAL A 116 -2.00 6.20 -0.05
N GLN A 117 -2.69 5.33 0.67
CA GLN A 117 -4.11 5.11 0.49
C GLN A 117 -4.91 5.35 1.77
N PHE A 118 -6.14 5.81 1.58
CA PHE A 118 -7.14 6.02 2.62
C PHE A 118 -8.44 5.34 2.20
N PRO A 119 -9.18 4.71 3.12
CA PRO A 119 -10.54 4.27 2.84
C PRO A 119 -11.47 5.48 2.80
N VAL A 120 -12.38 5.50 1.83
CA VAL A 120 -13.41 6.56 1.71
C VAL A 120 -14.36 6.52 2.90
N ASN A 121 -14.69 5.32 3.37
CA ASN A 121 -15.50 5.11 4.56
C ASN A 121 -14.76 4.22 5.58
N TYR A 122 -14.58 4.74 6.79
CA TYR A 122 -13.94 4.05 7.91
C TYR A 122 -14.74 4.17 9.21
N SER A 123 -16.05 4.46 9.14
CA SER A 123 -16.89 4.58 10.34
C SER A 123 -16.94 3.27 11.15
N ASN A 124 -16.74 2.13 10.48
CA ASN A 124 -16.59 0.82 11.09
C ASN A 124 -15.16 0.28 10.89
N PRO A 125 -14.28 0.33 11.91
CA PRO A 125 -12.89 -0.11 11.78
C PRO A 125 -12.75 -1.64 11.64
N ASP A 126 -13.80 -2.41 11.94
CA ASP A 126 -13.81 -3.87 11.76
C ASP A 126 -14.11 -4.27 10.31
N LYS A 127 -14.69 -3.37 9.51
CA LYS A 127 -15.14 -3.60 8.13
C LYS A 127 -14.44 -2.69 7.13
N LEU A 128 -13.13 -2.50 7.30
CA LEU A 128 -12.34 -1.70 6.36
C LEU A 128 -12.28 -2.32 4.96
N PRO A 129 -11.99 -1.51 3.92
CA PRO A 129 -11.77 -2.04 2.58
C PRO A 129 -10.64 -3.06 2.52
N TYR A 130 -10.70 -3.92 1.50
CA TYR A 130 -9.56 -4.78 1.15
C TYR A 130 -8.31 -3.94 0.94
N ILE A 131 -7.21 -4.32 1.58
CA ILE A 131 -5.99 -3.53 1.60
C ILE A 131 -5.34 -3.37 0.21
N GLY A 132 -5.56 -4.33 -0.70
CA GLY A 132 -5.06 -4.27 -2.07
C GLY A 132 -5.95 -3.43 -2.99
N MET A 133 -6.27 -2.20 -2.58
CA MET A 133 -6.98 -1.16 -3.35
C MET A 133 -8.52 -1.21 -3.27
N GLY A 134 -9.07 -1.63 -2.14
CA GLY A 134 -10.49 -1.57 -1.85
C GLY A 134 -11.30 -2.75 -2.39
N SER A 135 -12.62 -2.64 -2.27
CA SER A 135 -13.59 -3.60 -2.78
C SER A 135 -14.90 -2.91 -3.10
N GLU A 136 -15.82 -3.58 -3.79
CA GLU A 136 -17.15 -3.04 -4.10
C GLU A 136 -17.86 -2.53 -2.83
N GLY A 137 -18.30 -1.26 -2.85
CA GLY A 137 -18.95 -0.58 -1.71
C GLY A 137 -18.00 -0.21 -0.55
N ARG A 138 -16.69 -0.40 -0.75
CA ARG A 138 -15.62 -0.06 0.19
C ARG A 138 -14.45 0.51 -0.59
N GLU A 139 -14.65 1.70 -1.11
CA GLU A 139 -13.69 2.39 -1.96
C GLU A 139 -12.50 2.93 -1.15
N VAL A 140 -11.37 3.09 -1.84
CA VAL A 140 -10.17 3.76 -1.33
C VAL A 140 -9.75 4.88 -2.27
N LEU A 141 -9.27 5.97 -1.69
CA LEU A 141 -8.54 7.03 -2.40
C LEU A 141 -7.04 6.74 -2.29
N ILE A 142 -6.32 6.76 -3.40
CA ILE A 142 -4.91 6.40 -3.50
C ILE A 142 -4.16 7.55 -4.14
N HIS A 143 -3.16 8.08 -3.44
CA HIS A 143 -2.16 8.99 -4.01
C HIS A 143 -0.93 8.19 -4.38
N LEU A 144 -0.44 8.34 -5.62
CA LEU A 144 0.66 7.59 -6.18
C LEU A 144 1.71 8.55 -6.73
N GLN A 145 2.97 8.28 -6.40
CA GLN A 145 4.13 8.96 -6.94
C GLN A 145 5.12 7.92 -7.49
N LYS A 146 5.73 8.19 -8.65
CA LYS A 146 6.72 7.31 -9.29
C LYS A 146 7.92 8.09 -9.79
N ALA A 147 9.10 7.47 -9.67
CA ALA A 147 10.31 7.86 -10.37
C ALA A 147 10.17 7.56 -11.88
N ALA A 148 9.50 8.46 -12.57
CA ALA A 148 9.29 8.42 -14.01
C ALA A 148 10.08 9.56 -14.68
N PRO A 149 10.42 9.44 -15.97
CA PRO A 149 10.93 10.58 -16.71
C PRO A 149 9.79 11.55 -16.98
N ASN A 150 10.12 12.75 -17.46
CA ASN A 150 9.12 13.67 -17.98
C ASN A 150 8.26 12.93 -19.01
N THR A 151 6.96 12.86 -18.75
CA THR A 151 6.00 12.27 -19.67
C THR A 151 5.05 13.35 -20.12
N TYR A 152 4.91 13.47 -21.44
CA TYR A 152 3.81 14.22 -22.00
C TYR A 152 2.55 13.36 -21.86
N GLU A 153 1.50 13.82 -21.19
CA GLU A 153 0.21 13.13 -21.17
C GLU A 153 -0.48 13.34 -22.54
N PRO A 154 -0.56 12.31 -23.40
CA PRO A 154 -1.25 12.47 -24.68
C PRO A 154 -2.74 12.68 -24.39
N ASN A 155 -3.26 13.85 -24.80
CA ASN A 155 -4.63 14.37 -24.63
C ASN A 155 -4.98 15.21 -23.37
N GLY A 156 -4.02 15.49 -22.47
CA GLY A 156 -4.27 16.28 -21.25
C GLY A 156 -4.61 17.76 -21.45
N HIS A 157 -4.43 18.29 -22.67
CA HIS A 157 -4.79 19.68 -23.03
C HIS A 157 -5.24 19.83 -24.50
N GLY A 158 -5.61 18.74 -25.17
CA GLY A 158 -6.02 18.76 -26.60
C GLY A 158 -4.90 19.07 -27.61
N ASP A 159 -3.65 19.13 -27.16
CA ASP A 159 -2.50 19.51 -27.99
C ASP A 159 -1.91 18.30 -28.74
N VAL A 160 -2.33 18.15 -29.99
CA VAL A 160 -1.85 17.08 -30.90
C VAL A 160 -0.49 17.43 -31.53
N ALA A 161 -0.13 18.73 -31.59
CA ALA A 161 1.07 19.19 -32.27
C ALA A 161 2.35 18.75 -31.57
N HIS A 162 2.36 18.72 -30.23
CA HIS A 162 3.50 18.23 -29.45
C HIS A 162 3.46 16.73 -29.15
N GLN A 163 2.45 16.01 -29.68
CA GLN A 163 2.33 14.55 -29.59
C GLN A 163 2.98 13.82 -30.76
N VAL A 164 3.26 14.51 -31.87
CA VAL A 164 3.89 13.87 -33.01
C VAL A 164 5.33 13.49 -32.66
N ASN A 165 5.80 12.40 -33.27
CA ASN A 165 7.18 11.95 -33.10
C ASN A 165 8.13 13.12 -33.42
N ARG A 166 9.13 13.36 -32.57
CA ARG A 166 10.20 14.35 -32.78
C ARG A 166 10.80 14.32 -34.20
N HIS A 167 10.80 13.15 -34.85
CA HIS A 167 11.25 12.96 -36.24
C HIS A 167 10.35 13.62 -37.30
N ASN A 168 9.14 14.06 -36.92
CA ASN A 168 8.23 14.82 -37.76
C ASN A 168 8.51 16.34 -37.70
N THR A 169 9.42 16.78 -36.82
CA THR A 169 9.90 18.16 -36.72
C THR A 169 11.19 18.31 -37.53
N ASN A 170 11.34 19.44 -38.24
CA ASN A 170 12.54 19.74 -39.00
C ASN A 170 13.78 19.73 -38.10
N TYR A 171 14.79 18.93 -38.47
CA TYR A 171 15.99 18.75 -37.67
C TYR A 171 16.95 19.95 -37.72
N PHE A 172 16.89 20.76 -38.78
CA PHE A 172 17.81 21.87 -39.02
C PHE A 172 17.20 23.22 -38.59
N GLY A 173 18.04 24.15 -38.13
CA GLY A 173 17.59 25.46 -37.65
C GLY A 173 17.17 25.44 -36.17
N GLU A 174 16.26 26.34 -35.79
CA GLU A 174 15.76 26.46 -34.41
C GLU A 174 14.46 25.67 -34.15
N ASP A 175 13.82 25.13 -35.18
CA ASP A 175 12.50 24.47 -35.11
C ASP A 175 12.49 23.30 -34.11
N LEU A 176 13.52 22.45 -34.15
CA LEU A 176 13.66 21.32 -33.24
C LEU A 176 13.92 21.77 -31.81
N ALA A 177 14.75 22.78 -31.62
CA ALA A 177 15.07 23.32 -30.30
C ALA A 177 13.85 23.99 -29.67
N LYS A 178 13.05 24.70 -30.48
CA LYS A 178 11.77 25.29 -30.09
C LYS A 178 10.75 24.22 -29.72
N PHE A 179 10.57 23.21 -30.57
CA PHE A 179 9.69 22.07 -30.29
C PHE A 179 10.10 21.34 -29.00
N ASP A 180 11.40 21.05 -28.83
CA ASP A 180 11.90 20.39 -27.62
C ASP A 180 11.67 21.26 -26.36
N SER A 181 11.75 22.60 -26.48
CA SER A 181 11.43 23.53 -25.39
C SER A 181 9.94 23.56 -25.07
N GLU A 182 9.09 23.68 -26.09
CA GLU A 182 7.63 23.73 -25.94
C GLU A 182 7.11 22.41 -25.33
N VAL A 183 7.58 21.24 -25.81
CA VAL A 183 7.29 19.92 -25.22
C VAL A 183 7.72 19.87 -23.75
N LYS A 184 8.88 20.43 -23.39
CA LYS A 184 9.38 20.42 -22.02
C LYS A 184 8.53 21.29 -21.08
N ASP A 185 8.06 22.44 -21.55
CA ASP A 185 7.25 23.37 -20.76
C ASP A 185 5.86 22.83 -20.42
N ILE A 186 5.32 21.99 -21.31
CA ILE A 186 3.99 21.34 -21.15
C ILE A 186 4.08 19.89 -20.66
N ALA A 187 5.29 19.33 -20.53
CA ALA A 187 5.47 17.97 -20.04
C ALA A 187 5.06 17.87 -18.57
N VAL A 188 4.34 16.82 -18.22
CA VAL A 188 4.14 16.44 -16.81
C VAL A 188 5.44 15.80 -16.35
N VAL A 189 6.24 16.62 -15.66
CA VAL A 189 7.57 16.28 -15.15
C VAL A 189 7.49 15.27 -14.00
N ASP A 190 6.37 15.30 -13.27
CA ASP A 190 6.17 14.56 -12.03
C ASP A 190 5.01 13.58 -12.15
N TYR A 191 5.25 12.29 -11.90
CA TYR A 191 4.22 11.25 -12.01
C TYR A 191 3.40 11.17 -10.72
N GLU A 192 2.78 12.29 -10.34
CA GLU A 192 1.78 12.33 -9.27
C GLU A 192 0.40 12.03 -9.84
N ARG A 193 -0.28 11.02 -9.31
CA ARG A 193 -1.63 10.64 -9.73
C ARG A 193 -2.48 10.26 -8.54
N THR A 194 -3.75 10.67 -8.56
CA THR A 194 -4.75 10.28 -7.56
C THR A 194 -5.77 9.36 -8.19
N PHE A 195 -6.12 8.27 -7.49
CA PHE A 195 -7.08 7.28 -7.96
C PHE A 195 -8.17 7.01 -6.93
N ILE A 196 -9.39 6.79 -7.40
CA ILE A 196 -10.44 6.11 -6.65
C ILE A 196 -10.49 4.63 -7.07
N SER A 197 -10.66 3.70 -6.13
CA SER A 197 -10.67 2.26 -6.44
C SER A 197 -11.55 1.45 -5.49
N ALA A 198 -12.23 0.44 -6.05
CA ALA A 198 -13.03 -0.60 -5.41
C ALA A 198 -12.47 -2.01 -5.70
N GLY A 199 -11.14 -2.17 -5.61
CA GLY A 199 -10.41 -3.42 -5.85
C GLY A 199 -9.69 -3.46 -7.20
N PHE A 200 -9.02 -4.57 -7.51
CA PHE A 200 -8.24 -4.64 -8.75
C PHE A 200 -9.11 -4.40 -9.98
N ARG A 201 -8.52 -3.71 -10.98
CA ARG A 201 -9.18 -3.32 -12.25
C ARG A 201 -10.30 -2.28 -12.14
N SER A 202 -10.46 -1.63 -10.99
CA SER A 202 -11.42 -0.53 -10.82
C SER A 202 -10.74 0.84 -10.65
N MET A 203 -9.40 0.88 -10.57
CA MET A 203 -8.66 2.14 -10.44
C MET A 203 -9.05 3.09 -11.56
N THR A 204 -9.58 4.23 -11.15
CA THR A 204 -9.95 5.33 -12.03
C THR A 204 -9.24 6.57 -11.53
N GLU A 205 -8.50 7.23 -12.42
CA GLU A 205 -7.79 8.45 -12.06
C GLU A 205 -8.78 9.59 -11.84
N VAL A 206 -8.56 10.38 -10.79
CA VAL A 206 -9.32 11.59 -10.51
C VAL A 206 -8.67 12.75 -11.27
N LYS A 207 -9.37 13.26 -12.29
CA LYS A 207 -8.89 14.34 -13.19
C LYS A 207 -9.76 15.60 -13.21
N ASP A 208 -10.81 15.65 -12.39
CA ASP A 208 -11.79 16.75 -12.38
C ASP A 208 -11.36 17.96 -11.53
N GLY A 209 -10.20 17.89 -10.87
CA GLY A 209 -9.67 18.96 -10.01
C GLY A 209 -10.29 19.02 -8.61
N SER A 210 -11.09 18.02 -8.22
CA SER A 210 -11.72 17.95 -6.90
C SER A 210 -10.77 17.57 -5.75
N VAL A 211 -9.56 17.08 -6.08
CA VAL A 211 -8.52 16.70 -5.11
C VAL A 211 -7.29 17.59 -5.30
N ASP A 212 -7.04 18.47 -4.32
CA ASP A 212 -5.86 19.35 -4.25
C ASP A 212 -4.78 18.67 -3.38
N SER A 213 -4.17 17.60 -3.88
CA SER A 213 -3.03 16.95 -3.23
C SER A 213 -1.72 17.25 -3.94
N ASN A 214 -0.62 17.18 -3.21
CA ASN A 214 0.72 17.16 -3.80
C ASN A 214 1.58 16.05 -3.19
N MET A 215 2.34 15.35 -4.03
CA MET A 215 3.37 14.40 -3.64
C MET A 215 4.71 14.77 -4.27
N GLU A 216 5.78 14.89 -3.47
CA GLU A 216 7.14 15.03 -3.98
C GLU A 216 7.94 13.76 -3.68
N MET A 217 8.95 13.41 -4.49
CA MET A 217 9.84 12.27 -4.26
C MET A 217 11.29 12.61 -4.61
N MET A 218 12.21 12.34 -3.68
CA MET A 218 13.65 12.62 -3.81
C MET A 218 14.51 11.43 -3.39
N TYR A 219 15.56 11.17 -4.16
CA TYR A 219 16.55 10.13 -3.84
C TYR A 219 17.80 10.72 -3.19
N ASN A 220 18.26 10.10 -2.11
CA ASN A 220 19.55 10.40 -1.51
C ASN A 220 20.55 9.30 -1.89
N ILE A 221 21.38 9.58 -2.89
CA ILE A 221 22.35 8.62 -3.43
C ILE A 221 23.38 8.15 -2.40
N THR A 222 23.86 9.04 -1.54
CA THR A 222 24.87 8.72 -0.52
C THR A 222 24.31 7.77 0.56
N LYS A 223 23.02 7.86 0.87
CA LYS A 223 22.36 7.06 1.90
C LYS A 223 21.60 5.86 1.34
N GLY A 224 21.47 5.73 0.01
CA GLY A 224 20.66 4.68 -0.62
C GLY A 224 19.23 4.67 -0.08
N CYS A 225 18.55 5.80 -0.18
CA CYS A 225 17.17 5.91 0.32
C CYS A 225 16.36 6.96 -0.43
N TRP A 226 15.08 6.67 -0.58
CA TRP A 226 14.07 7.61 -1.04
C TRP A 226 13.42 8.34 0.13
N LYS A 227 13.04 9.58 -0.12
CA LYS A 227 12.07 10.33 0.68
C LYS A 227 10.93 10.75 -0.23
N SER A 228 9.71 10.71 0.28
CA SER A 228 8.56 11.26 -0.42
C SER A 228 7.62 11.92 0.57
N THR A 229 6.91 12.95 0.11
CA THR A 229 5.82 13.58 0.84
C THR A 229 4.47 13.28 0.19
N LEU A 230 3.42 13.34 0.99
CA LEU A 230 2.06 13.60 0.55
C LEU A 230 1.57 14.78 1.37
N SER A 231 0.95 15.76 0.73
CA SER A 231 0.19 16.84 1.37
C SER A 231 -1.19 16.92 0.74
N ARG A 232 -2.23 17.15 1.55
CA ARG A 232 -3.60 17.36 1.08
C ARG A 232 -4.44 18.07 2.14
N PRO A 233 -5.56 18.71 1.76
CA PRO A 233 -6.62 19.09 2.69
C PRO A 233 -7.07 17.90 3.54
N LEU A 234 -7.52 18.12 4.77
CA LEU A 234 -8.16 17.08 5.59
C LEU A 234 -9.43 16.56 4.91
N LYS A 235 -10.15 17.44 4.21
CA LYS A 235 -11.43 17.13 3.57
C LYS A 235 -11.45 17.62 2.12
N ASP A 236 -11.91 16.76 1.21
CA ASP A 236 -12.24 17.05 -0.19
C ASP A 236 -13.53 16.33 -0.60
N GLU A 237 -13.83 16.25 -1.90
CA GLU A 237 -15.04 15.60 -2.44
C GLU A 237 -15.08 14.08 -2.20
N TYR A 238 -13.91 13.42 -2.17
CA TYR A 238 -13.80 11.97 -2.06
C TYR A 238 -13.51 11.48 -0.64
N LEU A 239 -12.89 12.33 0.19
CA LEU A 239 -12.34 11.88 1.46
C LEU A 239 -12.48 12.96 2.54
N ASN A 240 -13.04 12.56 3.68
CA ASN A 240 -13.12 13.38 4.88
C ASN A 240 -12.28 12.75 6.00
N LEU A 241 -11.13 13.34 6.31
CA LEU A 241 -10.25 12.95 7.42
C LEU A 241 -10.38 13.88 8.64
N ASP A 242 -11.40 14.75 8.67
CA ASP A 242 -11.69 15.63 9.80
C ASP A 242 -12.30 14.82 10.96
N SER A 243 -11.49 13.95 11.54
CA SER A 243 -11.83 13.04 12.64
C SER A 243 -10.62 12.93 13.59
N PRO A 244 -10.81 12.62 14.88
CA PRO A 244 -9.69 12.48 15.82
C PRO A 244 -8.67 11.41 15.41
N ALA A 245 -9.13 10.34 14.75
CA ALA A 245 -8.27 9.35 14.14
C ALA A 245 -8.89 8.79 12.83
N PHE A 246 -8.03 8.32 11.93
CA PHE A 246 -8.41 7.69 10.67
C PHE A 246 -7.35 6.66 10.24
N PRO A 247 -7.68 5.71 9.35
CA PRO A 247 -6.74 4.70 8.88
C PRO A 247 -5.96 5.15 7.63
N VAL A 248 -4.71 4.69 7.50
CA VAL A 248 -3.85 4.91 6.33
C VAL A 248 -3.06 3.65 6.01
N ALA A 249 -2.75 3.42 4.74
CA ALA A 249 -1.84 2.37 4.32
C ALA A 249 -0.86 2.85 3.24
N PHE A 250 0.27 2.16 3.14
CA PHE A 250 1.38 2.53 2.29
C PHE A 250 1.77 1.39 1.37
N ALA A 251 2.24 1.72 0.17
CA ALA A 251 2.90 0.78 -0.71
C ALA A 251 4.18 1.38 -1.29
N VAL A 252 5.18 0.53 -1.54
CA VAL A 252 6.42 0.93 -2.23
C VAL A 252 6.78 -0.08 -3.32
N TRP A 253 7.33 0.43 -4.41
CA TRP A 253 7.81 -0.33 -5.55
C TRP A 253 9.33 -0.13 -5.71
N ASP A 254 10.02 -1.25 -5.91
CA ASP A 254 11.47 -1.35 -6.19
C ASP A 254 11.66 -1.69 -7.68
N GLY A 255 12.05 -0.68 -8.46
CA GLY A 255 12.14 -0.76 -9.91
C GLY A 255 13.24 -1.72 -10.40
N ASP A 256 14.31 -1.90 -9.62
CA ASP A 256 15.38 -2.87 -9.90
C ASP A 256 14.87 -4.31 -9.76
N LYS A 257 13.97 -4.54 -8.79
CA LYS A 257 13.18 -5.77 -8.69
C LYS A 257 12.00 -5.83 -9.68
N ARG A 258 11.96 -4.96 -10.70
CA ARG A 258 10.89 -4.88 -11.72
C ARG A 258 9.49 -4.76 -11.11
N ASN A 259 9.36 -4.11 -9.96
CA ASN A 259 8.06 -3.94 -9.29
C ASN A 259 7.20 -2.95 -10.10
N ARG A 260 5.92 -3.31 -10.30
CA ARG A 260 4.88 -2.48 -10.94
C ARG A 260 3.53 -3.13 -10.72
N ASP A 261 2.47 -2.32 -10.75
CA ASP A 261 1.09 -2.79 -10.51
C ASP A 261 1.01 -3.50 -9.14
N GLY A 262 0.33 -4.65 -9.02
CA GLY A 262 0.22 -5.41 -7.77
C GLY A 262 1.51 -6.07 -7.27
N LEU A 263 2.62 -6.04 -8.01
CA LEU A 263 3.93 -6.47 -7.52
C LEU A 263 4.60 -5.31 -6.78
N LYS A 264 4.40 -5.29 -5.46
CA LYS A 264 4.82 -4.23 -4.54
C LYS A 264 4.99 -4.77 -3.12
N LEU A 265 5.58 -3.95 -2.26
CA LEU A 265 5.49 -4.11 -0.81
C LEU A 265 4.36 -3.23 -0.28
N LEU A 266 3.57 -3.74 0.66
CA LEU A 266 2.37 -3.09 1.16
C LEU A 266 2.24 -3.25 2.67
N SER A 267 1.89 -2.17 3.37
CA SER A 267 1.54 -2.22 4.79
C SER A 267 0.10 -2.71 4.99
N GLY A 268 -0.23 -3.18 6.19
CA GLY A 268 -1.62 -3.20 6.64
C GLY A 268 -2.20 -1.79 6.82
N TRP A 269 -3.46 -1.71 7.28
CA TRP A 269 -4.05 -0.46 7.75
C TRP A 269 -3.38 -0.03 9.07
N ASN A 270 -2.95 1.23 9.16
CA ASN A 270 -2.34 1.86 10.33
C ASN A 270 -3.23 2.99 10.81
N SER A 271 -3.31 3.23 12.11
CA SER A 271 -4.05 4.38 12.63
C SER A 271 -3.22 5.65 12.52
N VAL A 272 -3.87 6.76 12.17
CA VAL A 272 -3.36 8.11 12.33
C VAL A 272 -4.20 8.81 13.38
N GLN A 273 -3.59 9.24 14.47
CA GLN A 273 -4.22 10.03 15.52
C GLN A 273 -3.74 11.48 15.40
N LEU A 274 -4.68 12.43 15.38
CA LEU A 274 -4.37 13.85 15.31
C LEU A 274 -4.06 14.38 16.72
N GLU A 275 -2.81 14.79 16.96
CA GLU A 275 -2.35 15.25 18.28
C GLU A 275 -3.18 16.42 18.80
N GLY A 276 -3.79 16.29 19.98
CA GLY A 276 -4.64 17.33 20.56
C GLY A 276 -6.12 17.26 20.14
N ARG A 277 -6.53 16.22 19.40
CA ARG A 277 -7.93 15.87 19.20
C ARG A 277 -8.28 14.63 20.00
N GLU A 278 -9.27 14.74 20.88
CA GLU A 278 -9.75 13.63 21.71
C GLU A 278 -10.65 12.67 20.93
N GLY A 279 -10.57 11.37 21.27
CA GLY A 279 -11.34 10.30 20.64
C GLY A 279 -10.54 9.48 19.63
N GLY A 280 -11.24 8.62 18.88
CA GLY A 280 -10.61 7.71 17.91
C GLY A 280 -10.07 6.40 18.51
N ASP A 281 -10.14 6.24 19.83
CA ASP A 281 -9.60 5.06 20.56
C ASP A 281 -10.12 3.74 20.00
N LYS A 282 -11.42 3.66 19.66
CA LYS A 282 -12.00 2.46 19.05
C LYS A 282 -11.28 2.07 17.75
N LEU A 283 -10.96 3.04 16.90
CA LEU A 283 -10.26 2.78 15.64
C LEU A 283 -8.79 2.39 15.90
N VAL A 284 -8.12 3.10 16.81
CA VAL A 284 -6.73 2.81 17.20
C VAL A 284 -6.63 1.40 17.77
N SER A 285 -7.52 1.01 18.68
CA SER A 285 -7.59 -0.34 19.25
C SER A 285 -7.88 -1.41 18.20
N ALA A 286 -8.90 -1.21 17.35
CA ALA A 286 -9.25 -2.19 16.33
C ALA A 286 -8.10 -2.47 15.32
N LEU A 287 -7.20 -1.49 15.11
CA LEU A 287 -6.07 -1.62 14.20
C LEU A 287 -4.78 -2.08 14.86
N ASN A 288 -4.60 -1.87 16.16
CA ASN A 288 -3.33 -2.09 16.84
C ASN A 288 -3.37 -3.18 17.91
N ASP A 289 -4.53 -3.51 18.45
CA ASP A 289 -4.65 -4.47 19.56
C ASP A 289 -4.14 -5.87 19.17
N GLU A 290 -3.55 -6.54 20.16
CA GLU A 290 -3.11 -7.92 20.02
C GLU A 290 -4.29 -8.88 19.92
N VAL A 291 -4.15 -9.90 19.07
CA VAL A 291 -5.18 -10.93 18.95
C VAL A 291 -5.12 -11.86 20.15
N LYS A 292 -6.23 -11.93 20.88
CA LYS A 292 -6.40 -12.86 22.00
C LYS A 292 -6.79 -14.23 21.45
N GLY A 293 -5.82 -15.13 21.26
CA GLY A 293 -6.07 -16.51 20.81
C GLY A 293 -4.85 -17.41 20.99
N ASP A 294 -5.09 -18.72 21.10
CA ASP A 294 -4.05 -19.75 21.13
C ASP A 294 -3.55 -20.03 19.71
N VAL A 295 -2.34 -19.54 19.41
CA VAL A 295 -1.69 -19.71 18.10
C VAL A 295 -1.48 -21.19 17.73
N ALA A 296 -1.15 -22.04 18.71
CA ALA A 296 -0.85 -23.45 18.44
C ALA A 296 -2.15 -24.20 18.10
N ASN A 297 -3.22 -23.99 18.87
CA ASN A 297 -4.54 -24.51 18.53
C ASN A 297 -5.04 -23.90 17.21
N GLY A 298 -4.83 -22.61 17.00
CA GLY A 298 -5.20 -21.88 15.78
C GLY A 298 -4.60 -22.48 14.53
N LYS A 299 -3.33 -22.89 14.59
CA LYS A 299 -2.64 -23.58 13.50
C LYS A 299 -3.31 -24.92 13.17
N VAL A 300 -3.66 -25.71 14.19
CA VAL A 300 -4.38 -26.98 14.02
C VAL A 300 -5.75 -26.73 13.38
N GLN A 301 -6.51 -25.76 13.90
CA GLN A 301 -7.83 -25.41 13.38
C GLN A 301 -7.78 -24.87 11.94
N PHE A 302 -6.76 -24.10 11.59
CA PHE A 302 -6.52 -23.67 10.21
C PHE A 302 -6.22 -24.87 9.30
N GLN A 303 -5.41 -25.82 9.75
CA GLN A 303 -5.12 -27.03 8.98
C GLN A 303 -6.39 -27.82 8.68
N THR A 304 -7.23 -28.01 9.70
CA THR A 304 -8.48 -28.76 9.59
C THR A 304 -9.50 -28.09 8.67
N ASN A 305 -9.64 -26.76 8.76
CA ASN A 305 -10.75 -26.05 8.13
C ASN A 305 -10.38 -25.32 6.84
N CYS A 306 -9.13 -24.92 6.66
CA CYS A 306 -8.74 -23.92 5.65
C CYS A 306 -7.62 -24.41 4.70
N ALA A 307 -6.70 -25.27 5.18
CA ALA A 307 -5.50 -25.63 4.42
C ALA A 307 -5.77 -26.44 3.14
N ALA A 308 -6.94 -27.08 3.03
CA ALA A 308 -7.36 -27.76 1.80
C ALA A 308 -7.49 -26.79 0.60
N CYS A 309 -7.75 -25.50 0.85
CA CYS A 309 -7.91 -24.49 -0.19
C CYS A 309 -6.81 -23.42 -0.16
N HIS A 310 -6.36 -23.02 1.03
CA HIS A 310 -5.40 -21.93 1.21
C HIS A 310 -3.99 -22.44 1.50
N ASN A 311 -3.03 -21.95 0.71
CA ASN A 311 -1.61 -22.13 1.00
C ASN A 311 -1.09 -21.04 1.96
N THR A 312 -0.17 -21.42 2.83
CA THR A 312 0.55 -20.59 3.81
C THR A 312 2.03 -20.99 3.80
N LYS A 313 2.87 -20.35 4.64
CA LYS A 313 4.26 -20.77 4.84
C LYS A 313 4.37 -22.15 5.51
N ASP A 314 3.36 -22.53 6.29
CA ASP A 314 3.35 -23.79 7.06
C ASP A 314 2.61 -24.92 6.33
N PHE A 315 1.68 -24.60 5.45
CA PHE A 315 0.82 -25.55 4.74
C PHE A 315 0.77 -25.24 3.25
N ASN A 316 1.20 -26.19 2.42
CA ASN A 316 1.20 -26.05 0.95
C ASN A 316 0.59 -27.29 0.28
N MET A 317 -0.64 -27.63 0.66
CA MET A 317 -1.35 -28.82 0.17
C MET A 317 -2.39 -28.51 -0.92
N ALA A 318 -2.82 -27.24 -1.04
CA ALA A 318 -3.80 -26.85 -2.04
C ALA A 318 -3.12 -26.63 -3.41
N PRO A 319 -3.77 -27.01 -4.52
CA PRO A 319 -3.29 -26.67 -5.86
C PRO A 319 -2.99 -25.16 -6.00
N PRO A 320 -1.93 -24.79 -6.75
CA PRO A 320 -1.62 -23.39 -6.99
C PRO A 320 -2.84 -22.61 -7.51
N TYR A 321 -3.06 -21.44 -6.91
CA TYR A 321 -4.16 -20.53 -7.28
C TYR A 321 -5.59 -21.07 -7.03
N MET A 322 -5.76 -22.11 -6.21
CA MET A 322 -7.10 -22.56 -5.78
C MET A 322 -7.81 -21.52 -4.90
N ALA A 323 -7.06 -20.84 -4.01
CA ALA A 323 -7.52 -19.73 -3.19
C ALA A 323 -6.35 -18.74 -2.96
N PRO A 324 -6.59 -17.54 -2.38
CA PRO A 324 -5.51 -16.62 -2.02
C PRO A 324 -4.42 -17.30 -1.19
N ASN A 325 -3.15 -17.04 -1.52
CA ASN A 325 -2.03 -17.41 -0.67
C ASN A 325 -2.00 -16.50 0.56
N LEU A 326 -1.96 -17.08 1.76
CA LEU A 326 -2.08 -16.38 3.04
C LEU A 326 -0.73 -16.23 3.78
N SER A 327 0.40 -16.53 3.15
CA SER A 327 1.72 -16.50 3.80
C SER A 327 2.11 -15.16 4.42
N ASN A 328 1.54 -14.05 3.94
CA ASN A 328 1.79 -12.69 4.44
C ASN A 328 0.54 -12.02 5.03
N ILE A 329 -0.56 -12.75 5.18
CA ILE A 329 -1.86 -12.15 5.53
C ILE A 329 -1.82 -11.45 6.89
N GLY A 330 -1.01 -11.96 7.82
CA GLY A 330 -0.86 -11.39 9.14
C GLY A 330 -0.25 -9.98 9.15
N GLY A 331 0.50 -9.63 8.11
CA GLY A 331 1.08 -8.30 7.93
C GLY A 331 0.20 -7.32 7.15
N GLN A 332 -0.83 -7.83 6.46
CA GLN A 332 -1.63 -7.08 5.49
C GLN A 332 -3.08 -6.86 5.94
N ALA A 333 -3.68 -7.85 6.62
CA ALA A 333 -5.06 -7.81 7.06
C ALA A 333 -5.20 -7.40 8.53
N THR A 334 -6.26 -6.64 8.84
CA THR A 334 -6.69 -6.37 10.21
C THR A 334 -7.40 -7.58 10.80
N VAL A 335 -7.56 -7.59 12.13
CA VAL A 335 -8.30 -8.65 12.85
C VAL A 335 -9.75 -8.68 12.37
N GLY A 336 -10.41 -7.52 12.33
CA GLY A 336 -11.78 -7.39 11.83
C GLY A 336 -11.96 -7.92 10.41
N TYR A 337 -11.04 -7.60 9.50
CA TYR A 337 -11.06 -8.12 8.14
C TYR A 337 -10.95 -9.65 8.08
N LEU A 338 -10.08 -10.26 8.90
CA LEU A 338 -9.93 -11.72 8.95
C LEU A 338 -11.19 -12.39 9.49
N VAL A 339 -11.74 -11.87 10.59
CA VAL A 339 -12.99 -12.35 11.17
C VAL A 339 -14.14 -12.27 10.17
N GLU A 340 -14.30 -11.11 9.50
CA GLU A 340 -15.33 -10.90 8.49
C GLU A 340 -15.14 -11.83 7.28
N SER A 341 -13.91 -11.99 6.79
CA SER A 341 -13.63 -12.87 5.65
C SER A 341 -13.98 -14.34 5.93
N ILE A 342 -13.81 -14.78 7.18
CA ILE A 342 -14.12 -16.16 7.59
C ILE A 342 -15.64 -16.36 7.77
N LYS A 343 -16.34 -15.40 8.41
CA LYS A 343 -17.78 -15.53 8.70
C LYS A 343 -18.66 -15.14 7.53
N GLU A 344 -18.26 -14.14 6.77
CA GLU A 344 -19.01 -13.47 5.70
C GLU A 344 -18.13 -13.34 4.43
N PRO A 345 -17.71 -14.44 3.78
CA PRO A 345 -16.81 -14.39 2.61
C PRO A 345 -17.39 -13.62 1.40
N ASN A 346 -18.70 -13.34 1.39
CA ASN A 346 -19.37 -12.51 0.40
C ASN A 346 -19.29 -10.99 0.68
N ALA A 347 -18.83 -10.57 1.86
CA ALA A 347 -18.72 -9.16 2.23
C ALA A 347 -17.63 -8.44 1.42
N VAL A 348 -16.59 -9.17 1.00
CA VAL A 348 -15.48 -8.67 0.21
C VAL A 348 -15.14 -9.68 -0.88
N VAL A 349 -15.63 -9.43 -2.10
CA VAL A 349 -15.27 -10.23 -3.28
C VAL A 349 -14.53 -9.35 -4.27
N VAL A 350 -13.19 -9.42 -4.23
CA VAL A 350 -12.34 -8.52 -5.00
C VAL A 350 -12.32 -8.92 -6.47
N PRO A 351 -12.70 -8.03 -7.42
CA PRO A 351 -12.62 -8.31 -8.83
C PRO A 351 -11.17 -8.57 -9.27
N GLY A 352 -10.98 -9.53 -10.17
CA GLY A 352 -9.71 -9.69 -10.86
C GLY A 352 -8.54 -10.28 -10.06
N TYR A 353 -8.76 -10.71 -8.82
CA TYR A 353 -7.76 -11.32 -7.94
C TYR A 353 -7.07 -12.54 -8.56
N ASN A 354 -7.70 -13.24 -9.51
CA ASN A 354 -7.05 -14.38 -10.13
C ASN A 354 -7.37 -14.54 -11.62
N ARG A 355 -6.50 -13.99 -12.48
CA ARG A 355 -6.50 -14.28 -13.94
C ARG A 355 -5.97 -15.67 -14.26
N ASN A 356 -5.22 -16.25 -13.34
CA ASN A 356 -4.47 -17.49 -13.51
C ASN A 356 -5.11 -18.66 -12.75
N ALA A 357 -6.36 -18.49 -12.27
CA ALA A 357 -7.12 -19.54 -11.61
C ALA A 357 -7.38 -20.66 -12.62
N HIS A 358 -7.28 -21.90 -12.18
CA HIS A 358 -7.79 -22.99 -12.99
C HIS A 358 -9.31 -22.83 -13.15
N LYS A 359 -9.85 -23.14 -14.34
CA LYS A 359 -11.29 -23.00 -14.63
C LYS A 359 -12.18 -23.78 -13.65
N ASN A 360 -11.64 -24.86 -13.07
CA ASN A 360 -12.36 -25.71 -12.10
C ASN A 360 -12.30 -25.20 -10.66
N THR A 361 -11.52 -24.16 -10.36
CA THR A 361 -11.42 -23.54 -9.02
C THR A 361 -11.65 -22.03 -9.14
N PRO A 362 -12.83 -21.60 -9.62
CA PRO A 362 -13.18 -20.18 -9.63
C PRO A 362 -13.29 -19.69 -8.18
N TRP A 363 -12.81 -18.48 -7.91
CA TRP A 363 -12.86 -17.91 -6.56
C TRP A 363 -14.20 -17.24 -6.25
N TYR A 364 -14.99 -16.97 -7.29
CA TYR A 364 -16.35 -16.48 -7.17
C TYR A 364 -17.19 -16.97 -8.35
N ASN A 365 -18.49 -17.09 -8.11
CA ASN A 365 -19.51 -17.31 -9.13
C ASN A 365 -20.23 -16.00 -9.43
N LEU A 366 -20.92 -15.94 -10.57
CA LEU A 366 -21.86 -14.86 -10.88
C LEU A 366 -23.27 -15.36 -10.65
N GLU A 367 -23.95 -14.76 -9.67
CA GLU A 367 -25.35 -15.02 -9.36
C GLU A 367 -26.12 -13.72 -9.56
N ASN A 368 -27.05 -13.70 -10.52
CA ASN A 368 -27.82 -12.50 -10.89
C ASN A 368 -26.94 -11.26 -11.17
N GLY A 369 -25.79 -11.47 -11.80
CA GLY A 369 -24.83 -10.40 -12.12
C GLY A 369 -23.94 -9.96 -10.94
N LYS A 370 -24.15 -10.50 -9.73
CA LYS A 370 -23.33 -10.21 -8.54
C LYS A 370 -22.29 -11.30 -8.32
N ARG A 371 -21.10 -10.91 -7.86
CA ARG A 371 -20.05 -11.86 -7.47
C ARG A 371 -20.39 -12.49 -6.11
N VAL A 372 -20.37 -13.81 -6.05
CA VAL A 372 -20.58 -14.61 -4.84
C VAL A 372 -19.33 -15.47 -4.63
N SER A 373 -18.70 -15.35 -3.47
CA SER A 373 -17.49 -16.09 -3.11
C SER A 373 -17.71 -17.59 -3.20
N ALA A 374 -16.72 -18.30 -3.75
CA ALA A 374 -16.69 -19.76 -3.74
C ALA A 374 -16.26 -20.32 -2.37
N MET A 375 -15.70 -19.47 -1.48
CA MET A 375 -15.40 -19.84 -0.11
C MET A 375 -16.72 -19.95 0.68
N PRO A 376 -17.02 -21.11 1.29
CA PRO A 376 -18.19 -21.23 2.15
C PRO A 376 -18.02 -20.40 3.43
N PRO A 377 -19.11 -19.91 4.04
CA PRO A 377 -19.04 -19.22 5.32
C PRO A 377 -18.69 -20.21 6.44
N PHE A 378 -17.81 -19.79 7.35
CA PHE A 378 -17.46 -20.52 8.57
C PHE A 378 -18.08 -19.84 9.82
N ASN A 379 -19.29 -19.31 9.68
CA ASN A 379 -20.03 -18.64 10.76
C ASN A 379 -20.55 -19.59 11.86
N TRP A 380 -20.36 -20.90 11.70
CA TRP A 380 -20.66 -21.95 12.67
C TRP A 380 -19.51 -22.23 13.65
N LEU A 381 -18.30 -21.70 13.40
CA LEU A 381 -17.19 -21.76 14.35
C LEU A 381 -17.53 -20.94 15.59
N ASP A 382 -17.24 -21.49 16.77
CA ASP A 382 -17.34 -20.72 18.02
C ASP A 382 -16.25 -19.63 18.08
N ASP A 383 -16.50 -18.59 18.88
CA ASP A 383 -15.62 -17.42 18.95
C ASP A 383 -14.19 -17.77 19.41
N LYS A 384 -14.02 -18.78 20.27
CA LYS A 384 -12.68 -19.20 20.70
C LYS A 384 -11.91 -19.81 19.54
N THR A 385 -12.52 -20.76 18.84
CA THR A 385 -11.91 -21.40 17.67
C THR A 385 -11.57 -20.38 16.59
N LEU A 386 -12.47 -19.43 16.32
CA LEU A 386 -12.23 -18.36 15.37
C LEU A 386 -11.05 -17.46 15.79
N ASN A 387 -11.02 -17.02 17.05
CA ASN A 387 -9.94 -16.19 17.56
C ASN A 387 -8.58 -16.90 17.54
N ASP A 388 -8.55 -18.20 17.83
CA ASP A 388 -7.35 -19.03 17.72
C ASP A 388 -6.85 -19.05 16.25
N ILE A 389 -7.73 -19.32 15.28
CA ILE A 389 -7.38 -19.27 13.84
C ILE A 389 -6.82 -17.90 13.45
N VAL A 390 -7.49 -16.81 13.87
CA VAL A 390 -7.05 -15.45 13.55
C VAL A 390 -5.69 -15.14 14.22
N ALA A 391 -5.46 -15.59 15.45
CA ALA A 391 -4.18 -15.44 16.13
C ALA A 391 -3.06 -16.14 15.34
N TYR A 392 -3.29 -17.36 14.86
CA TYR A 392 -2.36 -18.05 13.97
C TYR A 392 -2.13 -17.28 12.66
N LEU A 393 -3.18 -16.82 11.97
CA LEU A 393 -3.05 -16.06 10.73
C LEU A 393 -2.23 -14.78 10.92
N LYS A 394 -2.34 -14.11 12.07
CA LYS A 394 -1.53 -12.92 12.39
C LYS A 394 -0.04 -13.21 12.58
N THR A 395 0.36 -14.47 12.78
CA THR A 395 1.77 -14.88 12.78
C THR A 395 2.35 -15.09 11.37
N LEU A 396 1.49 -15.12 10.34
CA LEU A 396 1.89 -15.33 8.95
C LEU A 396 2.35 -14.00 8.33
N LYS A 397 3.65 -13.72 8.52
CA LYS A 397 4.35 -12.54 8.04
C LYS A 397 5.69 -12.96 7.42
N ALA A 398 6.12 -12.28 6.36
CA ALA A 398 7.47 -12.43 5.82
C ALA A 398 8.50 -11.87 6.80
N ASP A 399 9.62 -12.58 6.96
CA ASP A 399 10.76 -12.12 7.76
C ASP A 399 11.36 -10.84 7.17
N GLU A 400 11.99 -10.01 8.01
CA GLU A 400 12.66 -8.79 7.55
C GLU A 400 13.85 -9.15 6.63
N GLU A 401 13.96 -8.45 5.48
CA GLU A 401 15.08 -8.58 4.56
C GLU A 401 16.38 -8.13 5.27
N LYS A 402 17.39 -9.01 5.31
CA LYS A 402 18.65 -8.80 6.04
C LYS A 402 19.59 -7.79 5.38
#